data_AF-A0A7J8LPU1-F1
#
_entry.id   AF-A0A7J8LPU1-F1
#
_cell.length_a   1.000
_cell.length_b   1.000
_cell.length_c   1.000
_cell.angle_alpha   90.00
_cell.angle_beta   90.00
_cell.angle_gamma   90.00
#
_symmetry.space_group_name_H-M   'P 1'
#
loop_
_entity.id
_entity.type
_entity.pdbx_description
1 polymer ?
#
loop_
_entity_poly.entity_id
_entity_poly.type
_entity_poly.pdbx_seq_one_letter_code
_entity_poly.pdbx_strand_id
1 'polypeptide(L)'
;NYFRVQWFYRAEDTVSTEIKISFRSCTISYPDLCCFCSAHHAKVMKQEAAFHDERRVFYSTVMNDNPIDCIISKVSVTQISPKLGLKSNSLPRSDFYFDMEYCVDYSTFHNLPPGKVLFVLIMDANISVFIHINIYSDNSFKSYSSSNCCKEVFPSTPAFSANIPSFGTYQAELTLLDLYSGCGGMSTGLCLGAKASSIDLVTKWAVDSDKSASKSLKLNHPEAHVRNEAADDFLRLLKEWEKLCKRYVVDNLERTYPSRFRASEAVMKNASPAKDADTSADELEVSGLVDVCYGDPCNTGNRGLKFKVRWKGYSASDDTWEPIEGLSNCQECIQEFVIKGFRSKILPLRGDVDVICGGPPCQGISGYNRFRNVDSPLDDERNRQIVVFMDIVEYLKPKFVLMENVVDILRLDKGSLGRYALSRLVHMKYQARLGIIAAGCYGLPQFRLRVFLWGAHPSEKLPQFPLPTHDVIIRYWPPPEFERNTVAYEEGQPRQLEDALLLRDAISDLPPVVSNNEVREEMTYEKPPETDFQRYIRSSKY
;
A
#
# COMPACT_ATOMS: atom_id res chain seq x y z
N ASN A 1 -27.92 -24.04 -31.93
CA ASN A 1 -26.47 -23.99 -32.16
C ASN A 1 -25.85 -22.89 -31.33
N TYR A 2 -25.38 -23.24 -30.13
CA TYR A 2 -24.77 -22.29 -29.19
C TYR A 2 -23.37 -22.78 -28.82
N PHE A 3 -22.49 -21.86 -28.43
CA PHE A 3 -21.22 -22.16 -27.79
C PHE A 3 -21.12 -21.41 -26.47
N ARG A 4 -20.43 -22.00 -25.50
CA ARG A 4 -20.12 -21.36 -24.22
C ARG A 4 -18.74 -20.73 -24.31
N VAL A 5 -18.64 -19.44 -23.97
CA VAL A 5 -17.37 -18.72 -23.90
C VAL A 5 -17.08 -18.33 -22.48
N GLN A 6 -15.79 -18.37 -22.14
CA GLN A 6 -15.25 -17.79 -20.92
C GLN A 6 -14.50 -16.51 -21.29
N TRP A 7 -14.80 -15.41 -20.61
CA TRP A 7 -14.32 -14.10 -21.03
C TRP A 7 -12.89 -13.81 -20.55
N PHE A 8 -12.15 -13.12 -21.41
CA PHE A 8 -10.95 -12.38 -21.03
C PHE A 8 -11.30 -10.89 -20.99
N TYR A 9 -10.77 -10.18 -20.01
CA TYR A 9 -10.92 -8.74 -19.88
C TYR A 9 -9.66 -8.05 -20.39
N ARG A 10 -9.79 -7.01 -21.23
CA ARG A 10 -8.72 -6.01 -21.36
C ARG A 10 -8.68 -5.16 -20.11
N ALA A 11 -7.60 -4.41 -19.89
CA ALA A 11 -7.55 -3.45 -18.79
C ALA A 11 -8.78 -2.53 -18.82
N GLU A 12 -9.09 -1.97 -20.00
CA GLU A 12 -10.27 -1.12 -20.31
C GLU A 12 -11.63 -1.72 -19.94
N ASP A 13 -11.76 -3.05 -19.93
CA ASP A 13 -13.01 -3.75 -19.60
C ASP A 13 -13.18 -3.98 -18.09
N THR A 14 -12.13 -3.78 -17.29
CA THR A 14 -12.17 -3.94 -15.83
C THR A 14 -12.60 -2.66 -15.12
N VAL A 15 -12.93 -2.76 -13.83
CA VAL A 15 -13.20 -1.58 -12.99
C VAL A 15 -11.99 -0.62 -12.92
N SER A 16 -10.77 -1.05 -13.26
CA SER A 16 -9.55 -0.23 -13.17
C SER A 16 -9.45 0.89 -14.21
N THR A 17 -10.28 0.90 -15.25
CA THR A 17 -10.30 1.94 -16.28
C THR A 17 -11.74 2.17 -16.70
N GLU A 18 -12.18 3.42 -16.69
CA GLU A 18 -13.45 3.73 -17.35
C GLU A 18 -13.25 3.55 -18.86
N ILE A 19 -14.12 2.81 -19.57
CA ILE A 19 -14.67 3.17 -20.88
C ILE A 19 -15.75 2.16 -21.35
N LYS A 20 -16.92 2.71 -21.65
CA LYS A 20 -17.97 2.29 -22.61
C LYS A 20 -18.22 0.78 -22.79
N ILE A 21 -19.36 0.34 -22.23
CA ILE A 21 -20.21 -0.66 -22.88
C ILE A 21 -20.60 -0.10 -24.27
N SER A 22 -19.85 -0.48 -25.30
CA SER A 22 -20.26 -0.35 -26.69
C SER A 22 -20.65 -1.73 -27.18
N PHE A 23 -21.91 -2.13 -26.91
CA PHE A 23 -22.55 -3.14 -27.72
C PHE A 23 -22.62 -2.60 -29.15
N ARG A 24 -21.75 -3.07 -30.05
CA ARG A 24 -22.05 -3.02 -31.48
C ARG A 24 -23.17 -4.04 -31.73
N SER A 25 -24.40 -3.51 -31.67
CA SER A 25 -25.62 -4.01 -32.30
C SER A 25 -25.64 -5.45 -32.78
N CYS A 26 -26.39 -6.30 -32.08
CA CYS A 26 -27.33 -7.19 -32.75
C CYS A 26 -28.73 -6.71 -32.34
N THR A 27 -29.43 -6.12 -33.30
CA THR A 27 -30.78 -5.56 -33.16
C THR A 27 -31.78 -6.64 -32.75
N ILE A 28 -32.28 -6.59 -31.51
CA ILE A 28 -33.66 -6.94 -31.18
C ILE A 28 -34.16 -5.89 -30.19
N SER A 29 -35.23 -5.21 -30.59
CA SER A 29 -35.89 -4.10 -29.92
C SER A 29 -36.67 -4.51 -28.68
N TYR A 30 -36.40 -3.89 -27.52
CA TYR A 30 -37.40 -3.47 -26.52
C TYR A 30 -36.90 -2.20 -25.81
N PRO A 31 -37.77 -1.23 -25.50
CA PRO A 31 -37.39 0.11 -25.05
C PRO A 31 -37.16 0.13 -23.52
N ASP A 32 -36.43 1.16 -23.07
CA ASP A 32 -36.19 1.57 -21.68
C ASP A 32 -34.81 1.21 -21.12
N LEU A 33 -33.79 1.97 -21.53
CA LEU A 33 -32.78 2.58 -20.66
C LEU A 33 -31.83 3.44 -21.53
N CYS A 34 -32.26 4.67 -21.82
CA CYS A 34 -31.39 5.70 -22.39
C CYS A 34 -30.60 6.36 -21.27
N CYS A 35 -29.27 6.19 -21.25
CA CYS A 35 -28.38 7.12 -20.56
C CYS A 35 -27.23 7.51 -21.50
N PHE A 36 -27.30 8.74 -22.01
CA PHE A 36 -26.26 9.41 -22.76
C PHE A 36 -25.01 9.62 -21.88
N CYS A 37 -23.83 9.23 -22.36
CA CYS A 37 -22.56 9.70 -21.79
C CYS A 37 -21.71 10.35 -22.87
N SER A 38 -21.48 11.65 -22.71
CA SER A 38 -20.64 12.51 -23.55
C SER A 38 -19.17 12.04 -23.55
N ALA A 39 -18.59 12.01 -24.76
CA ALA A 39 -17.26 11.47 -25.06
C ALA A 39 -16.05 12.32 -24.62
N HIS A 40 -16.25 13.36 -23.78
CA HIS A 40 -15.18 14.30 -23.42
C HIS A 40 -14.40 13.97 -22.13
N HIS A 41 -14.89 13.06 -21.29
CA HIS A 41 -14.39 12.90 -19.91
C HIS A 41 -13.30 11.82 -19.72
N ALA A 42 -12.90 11.15 -20.81
CA ALA A 42 -11.93 10.04 -20.80
C ALA A 42 -10.44 10.47 -20.81
N LYS A 43 -10.11 11.73 -20.50
CA LYS A 43 -8.75 12.26 -20.79
C LYS A 43 -7.69 11.79 -19.79
N VAL A 44 -8.02 11.74 -18.50
CA VAL A 44 -7.11 11.29 -17.43
C VAL A 44 -6.81 9.80 -17.56
N MET A 45 -7.86 8.97 -17.65
CA MET A 45 -7.69 7.52 -17.77
C MET A 45 -7.15 7.09 -19.14
N LYS A 46 -7.25 7.91 -20.20
CA LYS A 46 -6.60 7.60 -21.50
C LYS A 46 -5.08 7.66 -21.44
N GLN A 47 -4.52 8.61 -20.69
CA GLN A 47 -3.06 8.69 -20.51
C GLN A 47 -2.58 7.53 -19.61
N GLU A 48 -3.39 7.14 -18.62
CA GLU A 48 -3.05 6.04 -17.71
C GLU A 48 -3.30 4.64 -18.31
N ALA A 49 -4.29 4.48 -19.18
CA ALA A 49 -4.50 3.26 -19.97
C ALA A 49 -3.31 2.99 -20.90
N ALA A 50 -2.57 4.03 -21.31
CA ALA A 50 -1.33 3.89 -22.08
C ALA A 50 -0.20 3.20 -21.28
N PHE A 51 -0.33 3.05 -19.96
CA PHE A 51 0.60 2.26 -19.15
C PHE A 51 0.41 0.76 -19.31
N HIS A 52 -0.77 0.29 -19.72
CA HIS A 52 -1.01 -1.14 -19.90
C HIS A 52 -0.61 -1.60 -21.30
N ASP A 53 0.07 -2.75 -21.38
CA ASP A 53 0.33 -3.40 -22.67
C ASP A 53 -1.01 -3.83 -23.28
N GLU A 54 -1.34 -3.33 -24.47
CA GLU A 54 -2.59 -3.65 -25.19
C GLU A 54 -2.79 -5.14 -25.49
N ARG A 55 -1.68 -5.92 -25.48
CA ARG A 55 -1.71 -7.38 -25.63
C ARG A 55 -1.95 -8.12 -24.32
N ARG A 56 -1.88 -7.43 -23.17
CA ARG A 56 -2.17 -8.04 -21.86
C ARG A 56 -3.68 -8.08 -21.63
N VAL A 57 -4.19 -9.28 -21.38
CA VAL A 57 -5.56 -9.54 -20.96
C VAL A 57 -5.59 -10.22 -19.61
N PHE A 58 -6.75 -10.23 -18.95
CA PHE A 58 -6.98 -10.87 -17.67
C PHE A 58 -7.99 -12.00 -17.85
N TYR A 59 -7.63 -13.20 -17.41
CA TYR A 59 -8.55 -14.33 -17.44
C TYR A 59 -9.70 -14.09 -16.45
N SER A 60 -10.92 -14.56 -16.73
CA SER A 60 -12.04 -14.46 -15.79
C SER A 60 -12.88 -15.72 -15.78
N THR A 61 -13.58 -15.98 -14.69
CA THR A 61 -14.52 -17.10 -14.54
C THR A 61 -15.93 -16.82 -15.08
N VAL A 62 -16.19 -15.60 -15.55
CA VAL A 62 -17.48 -15.24 -16.16
C VAL A 62 -17.66 -15.99 -17.49
N MET A 63 -18.80 -16.66 -17.63
CA MET A 63 -19.16 -17.42 -18.83
C MET A 63 -20.51 -16.99 -19.39
N ASN A 64 -20.65 -17.04 -20.73
CA ASN A 64 -21.92 -16.81 -21.42
C ASN A 64 -22.12 -17.81 -22.56
N ASP A 65 -23.38 -18.15 -22.82
CA ASP A 65 -23.80 -18.95 -23.97
C ASP A 65 -24.19 -18.01 -25.12
N ASN A 66 -23.62 -18.21 -26.31
CA ASN A 66 -23.80 -17.35 -27.47
C ASN A 66 -24.12 -18.18 -28.73
N PRO A 67 -24.92 -17.65 -29.66
CA PRO A 67 -25.09 -18.22 -31.00
C PRO A 67 -23.76 -18.36 -31.75
N ILE A 68 -23.58 -19.45 -32.53
CA ILE A 68 -22.30 -19.73 -33.23
C ILE A 68 -21.89 -18.63 -34.22
N ASP A 69 -22.85 -17.93 -34.81
CA ASP A 69 -22.66 -16.80 -35.72
C ASP A 69 -22.04 -15.56 -35.06
N CYS A 70 -21.95 -15.51 -33.72
CA CYS A 70 -21.21 -14.48 -33.01
C CYS A 70 -19.67 -14.66 -33.09
N ILE A 71 -19.16 -15.80 -33.57
CA ILE A 71 -17.72 -16.06 -33.67
C ILE A 71 -17.14 -15.28 -34.87
N ILE A 72 -16.21 -14.36 -34.60
CA ILE A 72 -15.56 -13.54 -35.64
C ILE A 72 -14.29 -14.21 -36.19
N SER A 73 -13.35 -14.59 -35.31
CA SER A 73 -12.05 -15.16 -35.70
C SER A 73 -11.37 -15.87 -34.54
N LYS A 74 -10.30 -16.61 -34.83
CA LYS A 74 -9.42 -17.22 -33.80
C LYS A 74 -8.31 -16.25 -33.43
N VAL A 75 -7.97 -16.21 -32.14
CA VAL A 75 -6.84 -15.45 -31.59
C VAL A 75 -6.00 -16.35 -30.69
N SER A 76 -4.69 -16.11 -30.64
CA SER A 76 -3.77 -16.82 -29.76
C SER A 76 -3.57 -16.07 -28.44
N VAL A 77 -3.80 -16.74 -27.32
CA VAL A 77 -3.67 -16.16 -25.98
C VAL A 77 -2.78 -17.07 -25.12
N THR A 78 -1.67 -16.55 -24.60
CA THR A 78 -0.68 -17.35 -23.85
C THR A 78 -0.65 -16.96 -22.37
N GLN A 79 -0.69 -17.95 -21.47
CA GLN A 79 -0.42 -17.71 -20.05
C GLN A 79 1.09 -17.50 -19.84
N ILE A 80 1.46 -16.45 -19.11
CA ILE A 80 2.84 -16.22 -18.66
C ILE A 80 2.92 -16.22 -17.14
N SER A 81 4.11 -16.51 -16.61
CA SER A 81 4.34 -16.36 -15.16
C SER A 81 4.48 -14.88 -14.80
N PRO A 82 3.75 -14.39 -13.78
CA PRO A 82 3.87 -13.01 -13.33
C PRO A 82 5.27 -12.77 -12.73
N LYS A 83 6.01 -11.81 -13.26
CA LYS A 83 7.32 -11.37 -12.74
C LYS A 83 7.41 -9.86 -12.80
N LEU A 84 7.85 -9.23 -11.71
CA LEU A 84 8.16 -7.79 -11.71
C LEU A 84 9.31 -7.49 -12.67
N GLY A 85 9.17 -6.43 -13.48
CA GLY A 85 10.25 -5.94 -14.34
C GLY A 85 10.56 -6.81 -15.56
N LEU A 86 9.63 -7.65 -16.02
CA LEU A 86 9.73 -8.33 -17.32
C LEU A 86 9.98 -7.29 -18.43
N LYS A 87 11.14 -7.40 -19.09
CA LYS A 87 11.43 -6.61 -20.29
C LYS A 87 10.52 -7.10 -21.43
N SER A 88 9.97 -6.17 -22.20
CA SER A 88 9.07 -6.43 -23.34
C SER A 88 9.60 -7.49 -24.32
N ASN A 89 10.93 -7.59 -24.46
CA ASN A 89 11.62 -8.54 -25.34
C ASN A 89 11.49 -10.03 -24.92
N SER A 90 10.90 -10.32 -23.75
CA SER A 90 10.65 -11.69 -23.25
C SER A 90 9.21 -12.16 -23.43
N LEU A 91 8.36 -11.34 -24.05
CA LEU A 91 6.94 -11.66 -24.26
C LEU A 91 6.76 -12.68 -25.41
N PRO A 92 5.79 -13.61 -25.29
CA PRO A 92 5.50 -14.56 -26.33
C PRO A 92 5.04 -13.88 -27.64
N ARG A 93 5.20 -14.60 -28.76
CA ARG A 93 4.75 -14.17 -30.10
C ARG A 93 3.23 -14.25 -30.31
N SER A 94 2.45 -14.54 -29.26
CA SER A 94 0.99 -14.60 -29.36
C SER A 94 0.35 -13.23 -29.53
N ASP A 95 -0.89 -13.23 -30.03
CA ASP A 95 -1.69 -12.02 -30.21
C ASP A 95 -1.96 -11.34 -28.85
N PHE A 96 -2.29 -12.15 -27.84
CA PHE A 96 -2.49 -11.71 -26.46
C PHE A 96 -1.75 -12.60 -25.45
N TYR A 97 -1.62 -12.11 -24.22
CA TYR A 97 -1.09 -12.88 -23.09
C TYR A 97 -1.78 -12.49 -21.78
N PHE A 98 -1.74 -13.38 -20.79
CA PHE A 98 -2.27 -13.11 -19.45
C PHE A 98 -1.37 -13.70 -18.38
N ASP A 99 -1.30 -13.03 -17.24
CA ASP A 99 -0.53 -13.43 -16.06
C ASP A 99 -1.38 -13.49 -14.78
N MET A 100 -2.58 -12.91 -14.84
CA MET A 100 -3.50 -12.79 -13.70
C MET A 100 -4.94 -13.15 -14.11
N GLU A 101 -5.71 -13.55 -13.12
CA GLU A 101 -7.16 -13.62 -13.17
C GLU A 101 -7.77 -12.32 -12.64
N TYR A 102 -8.85 -11.88 -13.27
CA TYR A 102 -9.71 -10.80 -12.81
C TYR A 102 -11.07 -11.34 -12.35
N CYS A 103 -11.38 -11.07 -11.08
CA CYS A 103 -12.66 -11.32 -10.47
C CYS A 103 -13.38 -9.99 -10.20
N VAL A 104 -14.67 -9.94 -10.54
CA VAL A 104 -15.51 -8.76 -10.32
C VAL A 104 -15.62 -8.44 -8.83
N ASP A 105 -15.69 -9.48 -7.98
CA ASP A 105 -15.82 -9.32 -6.55
C ASP A 105 -14.53 -8.73 -5.97
N TYR A 106 -14.69 -7.66 -5.19
CA TYR A 106 -13.60 -6.82 -4.68
C TYR A 106 -12.64 -6.27 -5.77
N SER A 107 -13.06 -6.27 -7.04
CA SER A 107 -12.20 -5.87 -8.17
C SER A 107 -10.83 -6.55 -8.11
N THR A 108 -10.82 -7.85 -7.91
CA THR A 108 -9.61 -8.61 -7.55
C THR A 108 -8.82 -8.99 -8.79
N PHE A 109 -7.55 -8.61 -8.80
CA PHE A 109 -6.51 -9.11 -9.70
C PHE A 109 -5.59 -10.02 -8.89
N HIS A 110 -5.56 -11.31 -9.20
CA HIS A 110 -4.68 -12.24 -8.49
C HIS A 110 -3.94 -13.17 -9.44
N ASN A 111 -2.85 -13.74 -8.95
CA ASN A 111 -2.06 -14.66 -9.74
C ASN A 111 -2.79 -15.98 -9.94
N LEU A 112 -2.56 -16.57 -11.11
CA LEU A 112 -2.98 -17.93 -11.41
C LEU A 112 -1.89 -18.91 -10.96
N PRO A 113 -2.24 -20.08 -10.40
CA PRO A 113 -1.28 -21.13 -10.11
C PRO A 113 -0.49 -21.50 -11.38
N PRO A 114 0.83 -21.74 -11.29
CA PRO A 114 1.60 -22.23 -12.43
C PRO A 114 1.11 -23.63 -12.80
N GLY A 115 0.58 -23.79 -14.02
CA GLY A 115 0.23 -25.12 -14.55
C GLY A 115 -1.11 -25.28 -15.26
N LYS A 116 -1.68 -24.26 -15.92
CA LYS A 116 -2.83 -24.45 -16.82
C LYS A 116 -2.58 -23.85 -18.20
N VAL A 117 -2.02 -24.65 -19.11
CA VAL A 117 -2.00 -24.26 -20.52
C VAL A 117 -3.43 -24.32 -21.06
N LEU A 118 -4.07 -23.17 -21.25
CA LEU A 118 -5.37 -23.09 -21.89
C LEU A 118 -5.17 -23.15 -23.42
N PHE A 119 -5.35 -24.33 -24.03
CA PHE A 119 -5.47 -24.45 -25.48
C PHE A 119 -6.94 -24.26 -25.87
N VAL A 120 -7.29 -23.13 -26.50
CA VAL A 120 -8.58 -22.99 -27.18
C VAL A 120 -8.42 -23.55 -28.60
N LEU A 121 -8.70 -24.85 -28.77
CA LEU A 121 -8.76 -25.49 -30.09
C LEU A 121 -10.20 -25.43 -30.60
N ILE A 122 -10.42 -24.64 -31.66
CA ILE A 122 -11.64 -24.72 -32.47
C ILE A 122 -11.31 -25.60 -33.67
N MET A 123 -11.94 -26.78 -33.80
CA MET A 123 -11.90 -27.59 -35.02
C MET A 123 -13.29 -27.65 -35.65
N ASP A 124 -13.31 -27.70 -36.98
CA ASP A 124 -14.44 -27.35 -37.85
C ASP A 124 -15.75 -28.12 -37.64
N ALA A 125 -16.82 -27.43 -38.02
CA ALA A 125 -18.20 -27.85 -37.99
C ALA A 125 -18.45 -29.06 -38.92
N ASN A 126 -18.72 -30.23 -38.34
CA ASN A 126 -19.65 -31.24 -38.89
C ASN A 126 -19.89 -32.46 -37.98
N ILE A 127 -19.45 -32.43 -36.73
CA ILE A 127 -19.76 -33.47 -35.74
C ILE A 127 -20.19 -32.75 -34.48
N SER A 128 -21.20 -33.24 -33.77
CA SER A 128 -21.57 -32.79 -32.44
C SER A 128 -20.35 -32.84 -31.51
N VAL A 129 -19.69 -31.70 -31.30
CA VAL A 129 -18.45 -31.60 -30.52
C VAL A 129 -18.76 -31.18 -29.10
N PHE A 130 -18.49 -32.07 -28.15
CA PHE A 130 -18.30 -31.73 -26.75
C PHE A 130 -17.01 -30.92 -26.60
N ILE A 131 -17.08 -29.77 -25.93
CA ILE A 131 -15.89 -29.00 -25.53
C ILE A 131 -15.15 -29.84 -24.49
N HIS A 132 -14.13 -30.59 -24.92
CA HIS A 132 -13.22 -31.27 -24.00
C HIS A 132 -12.16 -30.28 -23.52
N ILE A 133 -12.41 -29.65 -22.38
CA ILE A 133 -11.35 -29.03 -21.59
C ILE A 133 -10.57 -30.18 -20.97
N ASN A 134 -9.42 -30.57 -21.56
CA ASN A 134 -8.51 -31.52 -20.91
C ASN A 134 -7.81 -30.79 -19.76
N ILE A 135 -8.44 -30.82 -18.59
CA ILE A 135 -7.76 -30.63 -17.32
C ILE A 135 -7.11 -31.98 -17.02
N TYR A 136 -5.78 -32.09 -17.11
CA TYR A 136 -5.10 -33.20 -16.45
C TYR A 136 -5.29 -33.00 -14.94
N SER A 137 -6.32 -33.64 -14.40
CA SER A 137 -6.41 -33.88 -12.97
C SER A 137 -5.46 -35.03 -12.67
N ASP A 138 -4.34 -34.75 -12.01
CA ASP A 138 -3.78 -35.78 -11.15
C ASP A 138 -4.88 -36.13 -10.14
N ASN A 139 -5.13 -37.43 -9.96
CA ASN A 139 -6.38 -38.00 -9.44
C ASN A 139 -6.53 -37.84 -7.91
N SER A 140 -6.25 -36.64 -7.39
CA SER A 140 -6.35 -36.31 -5.96
C SER A 140 -6.85 -34.89 -5.71
N PHE A 141 -7.81 -34.37 -6.46
CA PHE A 141 -8.42 -33.07 -6.13
C PHE A 141 -9.94 -33.04 -6.41
N LYS A 142 -10.73 -32.80 -5.35
CA LYS A 142 -12.19 -32.64 -5.40
C LYS A 142 -12.55 -31.41 -6.23
N SER A 143 -13.61 -31.52 -7.03
CA SER A 143 -14.18 -30.45 -7.85
C SER A 143 -14.47 -29.19 -7.03
N TYR A 144 -13.82 -28.07 -7.35
CA TYR A 144 -14.16 -26.75 -6.81
C TYR A 144 -15.25 -26.11 -7.69
N SER A 145 -16.46 -26.02 -7.15
CA SER A 145 -17.51 -25.15 -7.69
C SER A 145 -17.17 -23.69 -7.45
N SER A 146 -17.67 -22.79 -8.31
CA SER A 146 -17.53 -21.33 -8.26
C SER A 146 -18.06 -20.66 -6.98
N SER A 147 -18.55 -21.42 -6.01
CA SER A 147 -19.01 -20.99 -4.69
C SER A 147 -17.91 -20.98 -3.62
N ASN A 148 -16.67 -21.39 -3.93
CA ASN A 148 -15.63 -21.64 -2.94
C ASN A 148 -14.54 -20.58 -2.85
N CYS A 149 -14.60 -19.48 -3.60
CA CYS A 149 -13.69 -18.34 -3.36
C CYS A 149 -13.91 -17.70 -1.97
N CYS A 150 -15.05 -17.99 -1.33
CA CYS A 150 -15.47 -17.51 -0.02
C CYS A 150 -15.62 -18.63 1.05
N LYS A 151 -15.19 -19.86 0.78
CA LYS A 151 -15.33 -21.00 1.70
C LYS A 151 -14.01 -21.74 1.91
N GLU A 152 -13.06 -21.09 2.56
CA GLU A 152 -12.21 -21.81 3.51
C GLU A 152 -12.85 -21.68 4.89
N VAL A 153 -13.03 -22.82 5.54
CA VAL A 153 -13.70 -22.96 6.84
C VAL A 153 -12.97 -22.10 7.87
N PHE A 154 -13.67 -21.08 8.38
CA PHE A 154 -13.26 -20.33 9.56
C PHE A 154 -13.07 -21.31 10.72
N PRO A 155 -11.93 -21.28 11.45
CA PRO A 155 -11.93 -21.84 12.78
C PRO A 155 -13.00 -21.08 13.58
N SER A 156 -14.01 -21.80 14.02
CA SER A 156 -14.96 -21.32 15.02
C SER A 156 -14.20 -20.68 16.18
N THR A 157 -14.68 -19.51 16.60
CA THR A 157 -14.29 -18.73 17.78
C THR A 157 -13.46 -19.53 18.78
N PRO A 158 -12.18 -19.19 19.04
CA PRO A 158 -11.52 -19.76 20.19
C PRO A 158 -12.19 -19.14 21.41
N ALA A 159 -13.03 -19.94 22.08
CA ALA A 159 -13.30 -19.71 23.48
C ALA A 159 -11.95 -19.50 24.17
N PHE A 160 -11.83 -18.41 24.93
CA PHE A 160 -10.61 -18.00 25.60
C PHE A 160 -10.26 -19.02 26.68
N SER A 161 -9.68 -20.17 26.29
CA SER A 161 -9.14 -21.17 27.20
C SER A 161 -7.62 -21.14 27.12
N ALA A 162 -7.01 -20.76 28.23
CA ALA A 162 -5.58 -20.83 28.45
C ALA A 162 -5.06 -22.24 28.16
N ASN A 163 -4.24 -22.39 27.11
CA ASN A 163 -3.16 -23.39 27.00
C ASN A 163 -2.39 -23.13 25.70
N ILE A 164 -1.25 -22.45 25.83
CA ILE A 164 -0.31 -22.18 24.74
C ILE A 164 0.59 -23.43 24.58
N PRO A 165 0.61 -24.12 23.43
CA PRO A 165 1.71 -25.02 23.10
C PRO A 165 2.88 -24.18 22.59
N SER A 166 4.02 -24.25 23.28
CA SER A 166 5.29 -23.81 22.73
C SER A 166 5.75 -24.78 21.63
N PHE A 167 6.13 -24.27 20.46
CA PHE A 167 7.34 -24.67 19.71
C PHE A 167 7.46 -23.93 18.35
N GLY A 168 8.48 -23.05 18.29
CA GLY A 168 9.36 -22.66 17.18
C GLY A 168 8.95 -22.71 15.70
N THR A 169 8.90 -21.53 15.09
CA THR A 169 9.80 -21.08 14.00
C THR A 169 9.87 -19.56 14.06
N TYR A 170 11.05 -18.95 14.18
CA TYR A 170 11.19 -17.50 14.04
C TYR A 170 10.79 -17.13 12.60
N GLN A 171 9.57 -16.63 12.40
CA GLN A 171 9.26 -15.91 11.17
C GLN A 171 10.16 -14.67 11.13
N ALA A 172 10.75 -14.39 9.97
CA ALA A 172 11.57 -13.20 9.79
C ALA A 172 10.73 -11.95 10.06
N GLU A 173 11.28 -11.01 10.82
CA GLU A 173 10.70 -9.68 11.04
C GLU A 173 10.39 -9.02 9.69
N LEU A 174 9.16 -8.55 9.50
CA LEU A 174 8.73 -7.75 8.36
C LEU A 174 8.77 -6.27 8.72
N THR A 175 9.30 -5.45 7.82
CA THR A 175 9.42 -4.00 8.03
C THR A 175 8.26 -3.24 7.37
N LEU A 176 7.69 -2.29 8.12
CA LEU A 176 6.62 -1.41 7.66
C LEU A 176 7.13 0.04 7.51
N LEU A 177 6.77 0.66 6.38
CA LEU A 177 6.82 2.10 6.14
C LEU A 177 5.39 2.67 6.14
N ASP A 178 5.09 3.57 7.06
CA ASP A 178 3.81 4.26 7.15
C ASP A 178 3.89 5.68 6.54
N LEU A 179 3.21 5.90 5.42
CA LEU A 179 3.15 7.17 4.72
C LEU A 179 1.88 7.92 5.10
N TYR A 180 1.98 9.23 5.35
CA TYR A 180 0.85 10.03 5.85
C TYR A 180 0.33 9.44 7.18
N SER A 181 1.27 9.11 8.06
CA SER A 181 1.02 8.21 9.19
C SER A 181 0.05 8.77 10.23
N GLY A 182 -0.12 10.09 10.27
CA GLY A 182 -0.78 10.76 11.38
C GLY A 182 -0.10 10.35 12.69
N CYS A 183 -0.90 10.07 13.71
CA CYS A 183 -0.43 9.52 14.99
C CYS A 183 -0.14 8.00 14.96
N GLY A 184 -0.28 7.34 13.80
CA GLY A 184 0.07 5.92 13.62
C GLY A 184 -1.07 4.94 13.87
N GLY A 185 -2.34 5.36 13.76
CA GLY A 185 -3.48 4.47 14.01
C GLY A 185 -3.52 3.24 13.10
N MET A 186 -3.23 3.41 11.81
CA MET A 186 -3.22 2.31 10.84
C MET A 186 -2.02 1.38 11.04
N SER A 187 -0.80 1.92 11.15
CA SER A 187 0.40 1.11 11.39
C SER A 187 0.34 0.35 12.71
N THR A 188 -0.12 1.00 13.79
CA THR A 188 -0.33 0.32 15.08
C THR A 188 -1.32 -0.84 14.95
N GLY A 189 -2.47 -0.61 14.32
CA GLY A 189 -3.48 -1.66 14.10
C GLY A 189 -2.96 -2.82 13.24
N LEU A 190 -2.19 -2.53 12.19
CA LEU A 190 -1.56 -3.54 11.35
C LEU A 190 -0.55 -4.40 12.12
N CYS A 191 0.35 -3.78 12.88
CA CYS A 191 1.36 -4.50 13.66
C CYS A 191 0.70 -5.39 14.73
N LEU A 192 -0.33 -4.90 15.42
CA LEU A 192 -1.10 -5.69 16.38
C LEU A 192 -1.82 -6.88 15.71
N GLY A 193 -2.47 -6.65 14.56
CA GLY A 193 -3.15 -7.70 13.80
C GLY A 193 -2.19 -8.76 13.24
N ALA A 194 -1.02 -8.34 12.76
CA ALA A 194 0.04 -9.22 12.31
C ALA A 194 0.58 -10.08 13.47
N LYS A 195 0.84 -9.47 14.62
CA LYS A 195 1.28 -10.17 15.84
C LYS A 195 0.26 -11.21 16.30
N ALA A 196 -1.03 -10.91 16.23
CA ALA A 196 -2.10 -11.88 16.50
C ALA A 196 -2.10 -13.07 15.50
N SER A 197 -1.56 -12.86 14.30
CA SER A 197 -1.35 -13.89 13.27
C SER A 197 0.04 -14.53 13.33
N SER A 198 0.78 -14.34 14.43
CA SER A 198 2.17 -14.82 14.62
C SER A 198 3.19 -14.26 13.61
N ILE A 199 2.88 -13.14 12.98
CA ILE A 199 3.78 -12.39 12.08
C ILE A 199 4.35 -11.22 12.86
N ASP A 200 5.68 -11.11 12.89
CA ASP A 200 6.37 -9.98 13.50
C ASP A 200 6.47 -8.84 12.47
N LEU A 201 5.53 -7.90 12.51
CA LEU A 201 5.52 -6.70 11.67
C LEU A 201 5.88 -5.48 12.53
N VAL A 202 6.89 -4.73 12.11
CA VAL A 202 7.41 -3.59 12.87
C VAL A 202 7.42 -2.32 12.02
N THR A 203 6.82 -1.25 12.54
CA THR A 203 6.89 0.09 11.95
C THR A 203 8.31 0.64 12.08
N LYS A 204 9.13 0.47 11.04
CA LYS A 204 10.53 0.95 11.05
C LYS A 204 10.63 2.40 10.63
N TRP A 205 9.76 2.86 9.73
CA TRP A 205 9.75 4.24 9.23
C TRP A 205 8.34 4.79 9.19
N ALA A 206 8.18 6.07 9.50
CA ALA A 206 6.93 6.80 9.37
C ALA A 206 7.19 8.21 8.84
N VAL A 207 6.30 8.70 7.97
CA VAL A 207 6.42 10.02 7.34
C VAL A 207 5.11 10.78 7.47
N ASP A 208 5.18 11.96 8.08
CA ASP A 208 4.04 12.89 8.16
C ASP A 208 4.51 14.35 8.21
N SER A 209 3.82 15.25 7.53
CA SER A 209 4.13 16.68 7.55
C SER A 209 3.70 17.39 8.84
N ASP A 210 2.76 16.82 9.60
CA ASP A 210 2.31 17.39 10.88
C ASP A 210 3.23 16.98 12.04
N LYS A 211 3.74 18.00 12.74
CA LYS A 211 4.71 17.82 13.83
C LYS A 211 4.08 17.18 15.07
N SER A 212 2.81 17.49 15.36
CA SER A 212 2.11 16.94 16.52
C SER A 212 1.83 15.46 16.34
N ALA A 213 1.35 15.09 15.15
CA ALA A 213 1.13 13.72 14.71
C ALA A 213 2.44 12.90 14.79
N SER A 214 3.52 13.42 14.22
CA SER A 214 4.85 12.81 14.28
C SER A 214 5.33 12.60 15.72
N LYS A 215 5.12 13.58 16.61
CA LYS A 215 5.47 13.47 18.03
C LYS A 215 4.66 12.37 18.73
N SER A 216 3.36 12.29 18.48
CA SER A 216 2.49 11.25 19.03
C SER A 216 2.91 9.85 18.56
N LEU A 217 3.23 9.67 17.28
CA LEU A 217 3.69 8.38 16.77
C LEU A 217 5.02 7.99 17.42
N LYS A 218 5.99 8.92 17.48
CA LYS A 218 7.30 8.67 18.09
C LYS A 218 7.23 8.34 19.59
N LEU A 219 6.26 8.90 20.31
CA LEU A 219 6.02 8.59 21.72
C LEU A 219 5.56 7.13 21.90
N ASN A 220 4.70 6.64 21.02
CA ASN A 220 4.14 5.29 21.09
C ASN A 220 5.05 4.22 20.45
N HIS A 221 5.88 4.62 19.48
CA HIS A 221 6.80 3.75 18.74
C HIS A 221 8.22 4.35 18.75
N PRO A 222 8.93 4.31 19.89
CA PRO A 222 10.24 4.96 20.06
C PRO A 222 11.34 4.40 19.14
N GLU A 223 11.19 3.17 18.67
CA GLU A 223 12.08 2.50 17.71
C GLU A 223 11.90 2.98 16.27
N ALA A 224 10.73 3.56 15.93
CA ALA A 224 10.44 3.98 14.57
C ALA A 224 11.23 5.24 14.18
N HIS A 225 11.76 5.26 12.95
CA HIS A 225 12.33 6.46 12.34
C HIS A 225 11.21 7.35 11.80
N VAL A 226 10.72 8.25 12.64
CA VAL A 226 9.63 9.19 12.32
C VAL A 226 10.20 10.46 11.72
N ARG A 227 9.74 10.80 10.51
CA ARG A 227 10.22 11.94 9.74
C ARG A 227 9.10 12.97 9.58
N ASN A 228 9.37 14.19 10.05
CA ASN A 228 8.44 15.30 9.92
C ASN A 228 8.70 16.10 8.62
N GLU A 229 8.25 15.56 7.50
CA GLU A 229 8.47 16.13 6.16
C GLU A 229 7.36 15.72 5.19
N ALA A 230 7.28 16.39 4.03
CA ALA A 230 6.33 16.03 3.00
C ALA A 230 6.74 14.73 2.28
N ALA A 231 5.77 13.94 1.83
CA ALA A 231 6.03 12.66 1.18
C ALA A 231 6.80 12.80 -0.16
N ASP A 232 6.61 13.89 -0.89
CA ASP A 232 7.36 14.15 -2.13
C ASP A 232 8.82 14.50 -1.85
N ASP A 233 9.08 15.27 -0.80
CA ASP A 233 10.43 15.52 -0.30
C ASP A 233 11.09 14.22 0.19
N PHE A 234 10.36 13.37 0.91
CA PHE A 234 10.85 12.04 1.32
C PHE A 234 11.22 11.19 0.09
N LEU A 235 10.40 11.14 -0.95
CA LEU A 235 10.73 10.40 -2.18
C LEU A 235 12.01 10.94 -2.84
N ARG A 236 12.23 12.26 -2.84
CA ARG A 236 13.47 12.86 -3.35
C ARG A 236 14.66 12.49 -2.47
N LEU A 237 14.49 12.53 -1.15
CA LEU A 237 15.49 12.10 -0.18
C LEU A 237 15.89 10.65 -0.40
N LEU A 238 14.94 9.74 -0.61
CA LEU A 238 15.22 8.32 -0.88
C LEU A 238 16.09 8.13 -2.14
N LYS A 239 15.87 8.95 -3.18
CA LYS A 239 16.66 8.91 -4.43
C LYS A 239 18.07 9.44 -4.22
N GLU A 240 18.24 10.54 -3.50
CA GLU A 240 19.58 11.05 -3.18
C GLU A 240 20.32 10.15 -2.18
N TRP A 241 19.61 9.57 -1.21
CA TRP A 241 20.14 8.60 -0.27
C TRP A 241 20.70 7.36 -0.96
N GLU A 242 20.02 6.83 -1.99
CA GLU A 242 20.53 5.72 -2.79
C GLU A 242 21.84 6.10 -3.50
N LYS A 243 21.96 7.32 -4.03
CA LYS A 243 23.20 7.80 -4.66
C LYS A 243 24.34 7.93 -3.65
N LEU A 244 24.06 8.49 -2.47
CA LEU A 244 25.04 8.60 -1.38
C LEU A 244 25.52 7.21 -0.93
N CYS A 245 24.61 6.26 -0.75
CA CYS A 245 24.96 4.90 -0.36
C CYS A 245 25.84 4.23 -1.43
N LYS A 246 25.51 4.38 -2.72
CA LYS A 246 26.36 3.88 -3.81
C LYS A 246 27.77 4.47 -3.73
N ARG A 247 27.89 5.79 -3.58
CA ARG A 247 29.18 6.48 -3.52
C ARG A 247 30.05 6.13 -2.30
N TYR A 248 29.46 6.01 -1.12
CA TYR A 248 30.25 5.90 0.12
C TYR A 248 30.28 4.50 0.74
N VAL A 249 29.30 3.64 0.41
CA VAL A 249 29.20 2.28 0.95
C VAL A 249 29.71 1.25 -0.07
N VAL A 250 29.25 1.31 -1.32
CA VAL A 250 29.62 0.32 -2.35
C VAL A 250 31.09 0.50 -2.77
N ASP A 251 31.52 1.73 -3.04
CA ASP A 251 32.92 2.01 -3.42
C ASP A 251 33.93 1.64 -2.31
N ASN A 252 33.50 1.64 -1.04
CA ASN A 252 34.31 1.20 0.09
C ASN A 252 34.45 -0.33 0.17
N LEU A 253 33.39 -1.07 -0.15
CA LEU A 253 33.43 -2.54 -0.21
C LEU A 253 34.39 -3.03 -1.30
N GLU A 254 34.45 -2.34 -2.45
CA GLU A 254 35.40 -2.65 -3.52
C GLU A 254 36.85 -2.30 -3.16
N ARG A 255 37.09 -1.19 -2.43
CA ARG A 255 38.42 -0.83 -1.91
C ARG A 255 38.96 -1.80 -0.86
N THR A 256 38.09 -2.54 -0.17
CA THR A 256 38.51 -3.49 0.88
C THR A 256 38.96 -4.85 0.32
N TYR A 257 38.79 -5.08 -1.00
CA TYR A 257 39.33 -6.27 -1.69
C TYR A 257 40.03 -5.89 -3.01
N PRO A 258 41.27 -5.37 -2.91
CA PRO A 258 42.35 -6.02 -3.67
C PRO A 258 43.62 -6.25 -2.84
N SER A 259 44.11 -7.49 -2.93
CA SER A 259 45.49 -7.96 -2.70
C SER A 259 46.13 -7.88 -1.30
N ARG A 260 46.56 -9.07 -0.86
CA ARG A 260 47.46 -9.41 0.25
C ARG A 260 48.74 -8.54 0.37
N PHE A 261 49.21 -8.44 1.62
CA PHE A 261 50.57 -8.14 2.11
C PHE A 261 51.10 -6.68 2.00
N ARG A 262 51.12 -5.96 3.14
CA ARG A 262 52.28 -5.87 4.05
C ARG A 262 51.91 -5.06 5.29
N ALA A 263 52.04 -5.67 6.46
CA ALA A 263 52.15 -4.93 7.71
C ALA A 263 53.47 -4.14 7.69
N SER A 264 53.40 -2.83 7.87
CA SER A 264 54.55 -2.04 8.32
C SER A 264 54.12 -1.23 9.54
N GLU A 265 54.66 -1.63 10.69
CA GLU A 265 54.77 -0.79 11.86
C GLU A 265 55.48 0.52 11.51
N ALA A 266 54.90 1.65 11.91
CA ALA A 266 55.60 2.92 11.95
C ALA A 266 55.11 3.77 13.15
N VAL A 267 55.82 3.58 14.27
CA VAL A 267 56.33 4.61 15.18
C VAL A 267 55.35 5.69 15.65
N MET A 268 54.91 5.55 16.91
CA MET A 268 54.48 6.67 17.75
C MET A 268 55.56 7.77 17.77
N LYS A 269 55.24 8.93 17.19
CA LYS A 269 55.95 10.17 17.48
C LYS A 269 55.04 11.06 18.34
N ASN A 270 55.48 11.25 19.58
CA ASN A 270 54.98 12.28 20.47
C ASN A 270 55.16 13.65 19.81
N ALA A 271 54.07 14.37 19.56
CA ALA A 271 54.08 15.79 19.26
C ALA A 271 53.56 16.56 20.48
N SER A 272 54.44 17.39 21.02
CA SER A 272 54.21 18.39 22.07
C SER A 272 53.11 19.41 21.68
N PRO A 273 52.45 20.06 22.66
CA PRO A 273 51.35 20.97 22.40
C PRO A 273 51.86 22.23 21.69
N ALA A 274 51.46 22.40 20.43
CA ALA A 274 51.68 23.65 19.72
C ALA A 274 50.62 24.65 20.18
N LYS A 275 51.12 25.83 20.55
CA LYS A 275 50.42 26.99 21.08
C LYS A 275 49.20 27.39 20.23
N ASP A 276 48.19 27.84 20.96
CA ASP A 276 47.05 28.63 20.49
C ASP A 276 47.46 29.58 19.35
N ALA A 277 46.99 29.25 18.15
CA ALA A 277 46.84 30.22 17.09
C ALA A 277 45.45 30.84 17.29
N ASP A 278 45.47 32.16 17.44
CA ASP A 278 44.34 33.07 17.59
C ASP A 278 43.27 32.82 16.50
N THR A 279 42.31 31.95 16.78
CA THR A 279 41.11 31.76 15.96
C THR A 279 40.16 32.91 16.26
N SER A 280 39.87 33.73 15.26
CA SER A 280 38.82 34.75 15.33
C SER A 280 37.52 34.14 15.86
N ALA A 281 36.82 34.86 16.72
CA ALA A 281 35.66 34.40 17.50
C ALA A 281 34.41 33.95 16.67
N ASP A 282 34.51 33.89 15.35
CA ASP A 282 33.40 33.60 14.42
C ASP A 282 33.58 32.31 13.59
N GLU A 283 34.61 31.48 13.86
CA GLU A 283 34.78 30.21 13.14
C GLU A 283 34.02 29.04 13.80
N LEU A 284 33.00 28.52 13.12
CA LEU A 284 32.22 27.35 13.55
C LEU A 284 32.80 26.04 12.99
N GLU A 285 33.20 25.13 13.87
CA GLU A 285 33.72 23.81 13.49
C GLU A 285 32.62 22.73 13.54
N VAL A 286 32.52 21.93 12.48
CA VAL A 286 31.60 20.79 12.40
C VAL A 286 32.10 19.64 13.27
N SER A 287 31.34 19.28 14.30
CA SER A 287 31.63 18.10 15.12
C SER A 287 31.09 16.81 14.50
N GLY A 288 30.04 16.89 13.68
CA GLY A 288 29.45 15.72 13.02
C GLY A 288 28.08 16.02 12.41
N LEU A 289 27.50 15.03 11.71
CA LEU A 289 26.16 15.13 11.14
C LEU A 289 25.20 14.25 11.94
N VAL A 290 23.99 14.75 12.19
CA VAL A 290 23.01 14.08 13.06
C VAL A 290 21.74 13.66 12.33
N ASP A 291 21.40 14.32 11.21
CA ASP A 291 20.22 13.99 10.41
C ASP A 291 20.42 14.44 8.95
N VAL A 292 19.54 14.01 8.06
CA VAL A 292 19.52 14.36 6.64
C VAL A 292 18.08 14.57 6.20
N CYS A 293 17.83 15.54 5.33
CA CYS A 293 16.53 15.75 4.70
C CYS A 293 16.68 16.26 3.26
N TYR A 294 15.60 16.18 2.50
CA TYR A 294 15.49 16.88 1.23
C TYR A 294 14.40 17.94 1.37
N GLY A 295 14.61 19.11 0.79
CA GLY A 295 13.60 20.17 0.80
C GLY A 295 14.20 21.48 1.31
N ASP A 296 13.35 22.27 1.96
CA ASP A 296 13.74 23.55 2.54
C ASP A 296 13.23 23.71 3.98
N PRO A 297 13.80 22.98 4.95
CA PRO A 297 13.34 22.98 6.34
C PRO A 297 13.44 24.37 7.02
N CYS A 298 14.21 25.30 6.44
CA CYS A 298 14.43 26.64 6.97
C CYS A 298 13.71 27.74 6.19
N ASN A 299 12.89 27.38 5.18
CA ASN A 299 12.17 28.31 4.30
C ASN A 299 13.09 29.40 3.69
N THR A 300 14.32 29.05 3.32
CA THR A 300 15.29 29.96 2.72
C THR A 300 15.10 30.18 1.22
N GLY A 301 14.18 29.46 0.58
CA GLY A 301 13.95 29.42 -0.86
C GLY A 301 14.84 28.43 -1.61
N ASN A 302 15.80 27.81 -0.93
CA ASN A 302 16.77 26.87 -1.52
C ASN A 302 16.40 25.43 -1.16
N ARG A 303 15.72 24.77 -2.10
CA ARG A 303 15.27 23.38 -1.98
C ARG A 303 16.37 22.43 -2.45
N GLY A 304 16.79 21.49 -1.60
CA GLY A 304 17.87 20.57 -1.91
C GLY A 304 18.16 19.57 -0.80
N LEU A 305 19.22 18.77 -0.96
CA LEU A 305 19.70 17.84 0.07
C LEU A 305 20.43 18.63 1.16
N LYS A 306 20.00 18.47 2.41
CA LYS A 306 20.59 19.15 3.57
C LYS A 306 20.94 18.14 4.66
N PHE A 307 21.98 18.43 5.41
CA PHE A 307 22.35 17.69 6.61
C PHE A 307 22.16 18.57 7.83
N LYS A 308 21.73 17.96 8.93
CA LYS A 308 21.69 18.61 10.22
C LYS A 308 23.06 18.47 10.87
N VAL A 309 23.68 19.60 11.16
CA VAL A 309 25.07 19.71 11.63
C VAL A 309 25.08 19.87 13.16
N ARG A 310 25.92 19.08 13.84
CA ARG A 310 26.32 19.30 15.23
C ARG A 310 27.57 20.15 15.24
N TRP A 311 27.50 21.32 15.87
CA TRP A 311 28.64 22.22 16.03
C TRP A 311 29.47 21.87 17.26
N LYS A 312 30.80 21.93 17.13
CA LYS A 312 31.73 21.59 18.22
C LYS A 312 31.61 22.61 19.35
N GLY A 313 31.45 22.12 20.58
CA GLY A 313 31.26 22.97 21.76
C GLY A 313 29.82 23.47 21.97
N TYR A 314 28.89 23.13 21.08
CA TYR A 314 27.48 23.50 21.18
C TYR A 314 26.58 22.31 21.51
N SER A 315 25.35 22.61 21.92
CA SER A 315 24.36 21.62 22.32
C SER A 315 23.43 21.25 21.16
N ALA A 316 22.60 20.21 21.35
CA ALA A 316 21.67 19.76 20.31
C ALA A 316 20.60 20.80 19.92
N SER A 317 20.35 21.83 20.75
CA SER A 317 19.44 22.93 20.39
C SER A 317 20.04 23.88 19.36
N ASP A 318 21.36 23.86 19.20
CA ASP A 318 22.10 24.73 18.30
C ASP A 318 22.35 24.06 16.93
N ASP A 319 21.89 22.81 16.75
CA ASP A 319 22.06 22.05 15.52
C ASP A 319 21.28 22.70 14.34
N THR A 320 21.99 23.07 13.27
CA THR A 320 21.40 23.75 12.10
C THR A 320 21.36 22.86 10.86
N TRP A 321 20.46 23.19 9.91
CA TRP A 321 20.37 22.49 8.62
C TRP A 321 21.23 23.21 7.57
N GLU A 322 22.27 22.52 7.09
CA GLU A 322 23.20 23.06 6.09
C GLU A 322 23.06 22.33 4.75
N PRO A 323 23.09 23.04 3.60
CA PRO A 323 23.07 22.42 2.28
C PRO A 323 24.33 21.60 2.04
N ILE A 324 24.21 20.48 1.31
CA ILE A 324 25.35 19.61 1.00
C ILE A 324 26.49 20.36 0.29
N GLU A 325 26.17 21.37 -0.53
CA GLU A 325 27.15 22.20 -1.23
C GLU A 325 28.01 23.02 -0.25
N GLY A 326 27.44 23.42 0.90
CA GLY A 326 28.15 24.14 1.96
C GLY A 326 29.07 23.24 2.79
N LEU A 327 28.93 21.91 2.68
CA LEU A 327 29.71 20.93 3.43
C LEU A 327 30.83 20.30 2.58
N SER A 328 31.30 21.00 1.54
CA SER A 328 32.32 20.50 0.62
C SER A 328 33.62 20.09 1.32
N ASN A 329 33.98 20.76 2.41
CA ASN A 329 35.19 20.50 3.20
C ASN A 329 35.01 19.38 4.25
N CYS A 330 33.79 18.85 4.40
CA CYS A 330 33.43 17.86 5.43
C CYS A 330 33.06 16.49 4.82
N GLN A 331 33.73 16.08 3.74
CA GLN A 331 33.43 14.84 3.03
C GLN A 331 33.55 13.59 3.92
N GLU A 332 34.50 13.57 4.84
CA GLU A 332 34.69 12.46 5.78
C GLU A 332 33.50 12.35 6.75
N CYS A 333 32.99 13.48 7.26
CA CYS A 333 31.79 13.50 8.11
C CYS A 333 30.54 13.00 7.35
N ILE A 334 30.39 13.38 6.08
CA ILE A 334 29.30 12.88 5.21
C ILE A 334 29.44 11.38 5.01
N GLN A 335 30.65 10.90 4.69
CA GLN A 335 30.91 9.48 4.50
C GLN A 335 30.61 8.67 5.76
N GLU A 336 31.08 9.12 6.93
CA GLU A 336 30.82 8.46 8.20
C GLU A 336 29.32 8.41 8.51
N PHE A 337 28.62 9.54 8.35
CA PHE A 337 27.17 9.61 8.56
C PHE A 337 26.42 8.64 7.64
N VAL A 338 26.76 8.61 6.35
CA VAL A 338 26.11 7.72 5.37
C VAL A 338 26.36 6.26 5.71
N ILE A 339 27.59 5.86 6.04
CA ILE A 339 27.92 4.48 6.41
C ILE A 339 27.17 4.06 7.68
N LYS A 340 27.15 4.92 8.71
CA LYS A 340 26.43 4.68 9.96
C LYS A 340 24.93 4.59 9.71
N GLY A 341 24.37 5.54 8.96
CA GLY A 341 22.95 5.59 8.62
C GLY A 341 22.49 4.39 7.79
N PHE A 342 23.32 3.93 6.85
CA PHE A 342 23.08 2.71 6.06
C PHE A 342 23.02 1.48 6.97
N ARG A 343 23.99 1.30 7.88
CA ARG A 343 24.03 0.17 8.81
C ARG A 343 22.84 0.16 9.77
N SER A 344 22.44 1.34 10.26
CA SER A 344 21.30 1.50 11.16
C SER A 344 19.95 1.61 10.44
N LYS A 345 19.94 1.56 9.10
CA LYS A 345 18.74 1.71 8.27
C LYS A 345 17.87 2.94 8.59
N ILE A 346 18.51 4.10 8.79
CA ILE A 346 17.79 5.35 9.11
C ILE A 346 16.83 5.79 7.97
N LEU A 347 17.11 5.36 6.75
CA LEU A 347 16.30 5.55 5.56
C LEU A 347 16.28 4.22 4.77
N PRO A 348 15.11 3.82 4.22
CA PRO A 348 15.00 2.57 3.48
C PRO A 348 15.63 2.68 2.09
N LEU A 349 16.24 1.59 1.63
CA LEU A 349 16.56 1.37 0.23
C LEU A 349 15.59 0.35 -0.39
N ARG A 350 15.73 0.11 -1.69
CA ARG A 350 14.95 -0.91 -2.39
C ARG A 350 15.19 -2.28 -1.77
N GLY A 351 14.10 -2.97 -1.41
CA GLY A 351 14.15 -4.26 -0.73
C GLY A 351 14.28 -4.19 0.80
N ASP A 352 14.41 -3.00 1.40
CA ASP A 352 14.40 -2.86 2.87
C ASP A 352 13.00 -2.80 3.47
N VAL A 353 11.98 -2.48 2.65
CA VAL A 353 10.59 -2.29 3.08
C VAL A 353 9.74 -3.48 2.61
N ASP A 354 9.19 -4.24 3.55
CA ASP A 354 8.28 -5.34 3.23
C ASP A 354 6.85 -4.86 3.01
N VAL A 355 6.38 -3.90 3.81
CA VAL A 355 5.01 -3.38 3.75
C VAL A 355 5.04 -1.86 3.65
N ILE A 356 4.22 -1.29 2.77
CA ILE A 356 3.89 0.13 2.77
C ILE A 356 2.42 0.28 3.12
N CYS A 357 2.09 1.07 4.13
CA CYS A 357 0.73 1.55 4.35
C CYS A 357 0.66 3.08 4.19
N GLY A 358 -0.52 3.60 3.87
CA GLY A 358 -0.74 5.05 3.94
C GLY A 358 -2.11 5.53 3.51
N GLY A 359 -2.48 6.70 4.01
CA GLY A 359 -3.74 7.38 3.72
C GLY A 359 -3.51 8.69 2.95
N PRO A 360 -3.16 8.65 1.65
CA PRO A 360 -2.82 9.85 0.90
C PRO A 360 -4.00 10.83 0.88
N PRO A 361 -3.83 12.08 1.37
CA PRO A 361 -4.93 13.01 1.46
C PRO A 361 -5.40 13.42 0.06
N CYS A 362 -6.71 13.31 -0.16
CA CYS A 362 -7.38 13.77 -1.38
C CYS A 362 -8.36 14.87 -0.99
N GLN A 363 -7.90 16.12 -0.92
CA GLN A 363 -8.72 17.23 -0.42
C GLN A 363 -9.62 17.85 -1.50
N GLY A 364 -9.34 17.56 -2.78
CA GLY A 364 -10.15 18.04 -3.91
C GLY A 364 -11.51 17.36 -4.00
N ILE A 365 -11.72 16.23 -3.32
CA ILE A 365 -12.85 15.33 -3.61
C ILE A 365 -14.00 15.32 -2.61
N SER A 366 -13.89 16.09 -1.52
CA SER A 366 -14.90 16.11 -0.45
C SER A 366 -15.51 17.50 -0.23
N GLY A 367 -16.74 17.52 0.30
CA GLY A 367 -17.45 18.75 0.68
C GLY A 367 -17.69 19.72 -0.49
N TYR A 368 -17.35 21.00 -0.27
CA TYR A 368 -17.56 22.09 -1.24
C TYR A 368 -16.69 21.96 -2.50
N ASN A 369 -15.62 21.15 -2.45
CA ASN A 369 -14.69 20.96 -3.57
C ASN A 369 -15.16 19.93 -4.60
N ARG A 370 -16.19 19.11 -4.31
CA ARG A 370 -16.64 17.99 -5.16
C ARG A 370 -17.07 18.36 -6.59
N PHE A 371 -17.22 19.64 -6.87
CA PHE A 371 -17.65 20.15 -8.18
C PHE A 371 -16.56 20.94 -8.90
N ARG A 372 -15.37 21.08 -8.30
CA ARG A 372 -14.23 21.79 -8.89
C ARG A 372 -13.31 20.76 -9.55
N ASN A 373 -12.87 21.04 -10.77
CA ASN A 373 -11.94 20.20 -11.55
C ASN A 373 -12.39 18.74 -11.73
N VAL A 374 -13.71 18.52 -11.91
CA VAL A 374 -14.29 17.17 -12.10
C VAL A 374 -13.69 16.47 -13.32
N ASP A 375 -13.40 17.21 -14.39
CA ASP A 375 -12.93 16.64 -15.66
C ASP A 375 -11.47 16.18 -15.62
N SER A 376 -10.68 16.63 -14.63
CA SER A 376 -9.28 16.23 -14.48
C SER A 376 -8.84 16.25 -13.00
N PRO A 377 -9.33 15.32 -12.17
CA PRO A 377 -9.09 15.37 -10.72
C PRO A 377 -7.62 15.21 -10.33
N LEU A 378 -6.80 14.56 -11.15
CA LEU A 378 -5.35 14.42 -10.92
C LEU A 378 -4.54 15.68 -11.25
N ASP A 379 -5.07 16.57 -12.08
CA ASP A 379 -4.45 17.89 -12.35
C ASP A 379 -4.66 18.84 -11.16
N ASP A 380 -5.55 18.49 -10.23
CA ASP A 380 -5.68 19.18 -8.96
C ASP A 380 -4.50 18.82 -8.04
N GLU A 381 -3.68 19.82 -7.73
CA GLU A 381 -2.54 19.67 -6.82
C GLU A 381 -2.92 19.03 -5.47
N ARG A 382 -4.19 19.20 -5.04
CA ARG A 382 -4.73 18.64 -3.80
C ARG A 382 -4.98 17.13 -3.82
N ASN A 383 -4.94 16.52 -5.00
CA ASN A 383 -5.05 15.07 -5.19
C ASN A 383 -3.70 14.43 -5.57
N ARG A 384 -2.66 15.24 -5.79
CA ARG A 384 -1.31 14.79 -6.19
C ARG A 384 -0.68 13.78 -5.23
N GLN A 385 -1.09 13.76 -3.96
CA GLN A 385 -0.52 12.86 -2.95
C GLN A 385 -0.77 11.38 -3.26
N ILE A 386 -1.85 11.03 -3.99
CA ILE A 386 -2.07 9.65 -4.44
C ILE A 386 -1.01 9.22 -5.49
N VAL A 387 -0.55 10.17 -6.31
CA VAL A 387 0.53 9.94 -7.28
C VAL A 387 1.84 9.71 -6.54
N VAL A 388 2.17 10.57 -5.58
CA VAL A 388 3.38 10.46 -4.76
C VAL A 388 3.42 9.15 -3.98
N PHE A 389 2.29 8.73 -3.38
CA PHE A 389 2.17 7.43 -2.72
C PHE A 389 2.53 6.28 -3.67
N MET A 390 1.92 6.26 -4.87
CA MET A 390 2.17 5.23 -5.87
C MET A 390 3.60 5.27 -6.40
N ASP A 391 4.21 6.45 -6.53
CA ASP A 391 5.61 6.60 -6.96
C ASP A 391 6.60 6.09 -5.90
N ILE A 392 6.29 6.23 -4.60
CA ILE A 392 7.08 5.62 -3.52
C ILE A 392 6.95 4.10 -3.56
N VAL A 393 5.74 3.57 -3.74
CA VAL A 393 5.50 2.12 -3.94
C VAL A 393 6.28 1.60 -5.14
N GLU A 394 6.25 2.30 -6.28
CA GLU A 394 6.99 1.93 -7.48
C GLU A 394 8.50 1.95 -7.26
N TYR A 395 8.99 2.94 -6.50
CA TYR A 395 10.39 3.11 -6.20
C TYR A 395 10.92 2.02 -5.24
N LEU A 396 10.20 1.72 -4.16
CA LEU A 396 10.65 0.80 -3.09
C LEU A 396 10.27 -0.66 -3.35
N LYS A 397 9.18 -0.91 -4.10
CA LYS A 397 8.66 -2.23 -4.47
C LYS A 397 8.45 -3.16 -3.26
N PRO A 398 7.60 -2.79 -2.29
CA PRO A 398 7.34 -3.61 -1.11
C PRO A 398 6.63 -4.93 -1.48
N LYS A 399 6.68 -5.92 -0.58
CA LYS A 399 5.89 -7.17 -0.71
C LYS A 399 4.40 -6.91 -0.64
N PHE A 400 3.97 -6.00 0.25
CA PHE A 400 2.57 -5.65 0.43
C PHE A 400 2.36 -4.13 0.44
N VAL A 401 1.20 -3.72 -0.04
CA VAL A 401 0.75 -2.32 -0.04
C VAL A 401 -0.65 -2.28 0.55
N LEU A 402 -0.89 -1.39 1.51
CA LEU A 402 -2.23 -1.07 1.99
C LEU A 402 -2.49 0.43 1.88
N MET A 403 -3.34 0.83 0.95
CA MET A 403 -3.79 2.21 0.84
C MET A 403 -5.17 2.35 1.48
N GLU A 404 -5.33 3.29 2.40
CA GLU A 404 -6.63 3.69 2.95
C GLU A 404 -7.10 5.01 2.31
N ASN A 405 -8.42 5.15 2.12
CA ASN A 405 -9.00 6.44 1.79
C ASN A 405 -10.49 6.57 2.15
N VAL A 406 -11.02 7.77 2.01
CA VAL A 406 -12.45 8.05 2.10
C VAL A 406 -13.22 7.43 0.94
N VAL A 407 -14.49 7.08 1.16
CA VAL A 407 -15.37 6.47 0.13
C VAL A 407 -15.61 7.40 -1.06
N ASP A 408 -15.46 8.71 -0.86
CA ASP A 408 -15.62 9.69 -1.94
C ASP A 408 -14.61 9.50 -3.08
N ILE A 409 -13.49 8.80 -2.84
CA ILE A 409 -12.53 8.39 -3.88
C ILE A 409 -13.16 7.49 -4.96
N LEU A 410 -14.29 6.84 -4.64
CA LEU A 410 -15.07 5.98 -5.54
C LEU A 410 -16.31 6.69 -6.11
N ARG A 411 -16.68 7.86 -5.56
CA ARG A 411 -17.88 8.62 -5.95
C ARG A 411 -17.57 9.74 -6.94
N LEU A 412 -16.52 10.51 -6.66
CA LEU A 412 -16.15 11.63 -7.52
C LEU A 412 -15.66 11.12 -8.86
N ASP A 413 -16.11 11.77 -9.95
CA ASP A 413 -15.63 11.49 -11.31
C ASP A 413 -15.67 9.96 -11.60
N LYS A 414 -16.80 9.34 -11.21
CA LYS A 414 -17.05 7.90 -11.32
C LYS A 414 -15.95 7.02 -10.68
N GLY A 415 -15.33 7.53 -9.63
CA GLY A 415 -14.29 6.83 -8.88
C GLY A 415 -12.92 6.87 -9.54
N SER A 416 -12.62 7.86 -10.40
CA SER A 416 -11.38 7.92 -11.17
C SER A 416 -10.11 7.81 -10.31
N LEU A 417 -10.08 8.39 -9.11
CA LEU A 417 -8.95 8.26 -8.19
C LEU A 417 -8.78 6.83 -7.63
N GLY A 418 -9.88 6.16 -7.27
CA GLY A 418 -9.83 4.77 -6.81
C GLY A 418 -9.43 3.82 -7.93
N ARG A 419 -9.94 4.07 -9.14
CA ARG A 419 -9.54 3.36 -10.36
C ARG A 419 -8.08 3.60 -10.70
N TYR A 420 -7.59 4.83 -10.60
CA TYR A 420 -6.19 5.19 -10.78
C TYR A 420 -5.28 4.38 -9.84
N ALA A 421 -5.61 4.36 -8.55
CA ALA A 421 -4.81 3.62 -7.56
C ALA A 421 -4.75 2.11 -7.87
N LEU A 422 -5.89 1.50 -8.21
CA LEU A 422 -5.97 0.10 -8.61
C LEU A 422 -5.18 -0.14 -9.91
N SER A 423 -5.34 0.73 -10.92
CA SER A 423 -4.66 0.66 -12.20
C SER A 423 -3.14 0.75 -12.06
N ARG A 424 -2.63 1.66 -11.22
CA ARG A 424 -1.19 1.79 -10.92
C ARG A 424 -0.61 0.49 -10.34
N LEU A 425 -1.28 -0.14 -9.37
CA LEU A 425 -0.85 -1.44 -8.83
C LEU A 425 -0.81 -2.53 -9.91
N VAL A 426 -1.89 -2.65 -10.69
CA VAL A 426 -1.98 -3.65 -11.78
C VAL A 426 -0.93 -3.41 -12.86
N HIS A 427 -0.64 -2.15 -13.17
CA HIS A 427 0.42 -1.75 -14.10
C HIS A 427 1.80 -2.17 -13.58
N MET A 428 2.08 -1.88 -12.30
CA MET A 428 3.26 -2.31 -11.58
C MET A 428 3.32 -3.84 -11.37
N LYS A 429 2.37 -4.61 -11.92
CA LYS A 429 2.26 -6.07 -11.82
C LYS A 429 2.03 -6.57 -10.39
N TYR A 430 1.49 -5.74 -9.50
CA TYR A 430 0.98 -6.21 -8.22
C TYR A 430 -0.35 -6.95 -8.44
N GLN A 431 -0.56 -8.01 -7.66
CA GLN A 431 -1.90 -8.48 -7.37
C GLN A 431 -2.61 -7.38 -6.57
N ALA A 432 -3.90 -7.17 -6.78
CA ALA A 432 -4.62 -6.09 -6.13
C ALA A 432 -6.07 -6.45 -5.83
N ARG A 433 -6.65 -5.85 -4.80
CA ARG A 433 -8.09 -5.88 -4.54
C ARG A 433 -8.53 -4.67 -3.73
N LEU A 434 -9.77 -4.28 -3.91
CA LEU A 434 -10.37 -3.10 -3.29
C LEU A 434 -11.58 -3.51 -2.46
N GLY A 435 -11.60 -3.08 -1.21
CA GLY A 435 -12.65 -3.38 -0.24
C GLY A 435 -13.18 -2.11 0.42
N ILE A 436 -14.47 -2.12 0.74
CA ILE A 436 -15.14 -1.04 1.45
C ILE A 436 -15.58 -1.59 2.80
N ILE A 437 -15.06 -1.00 3.88
CA ILE A 437 -15.14 -1.53 5.23
C ILE A 437 -15.78 -0.48 6.14
N ALA A 438 -16.77 -0.91 6.93
CA ALA A 438 -17.41 -0.08 7.95
C ALA A 438 -16.81 -0.37 9.32
N ALA A 439 -16.17 0.61 9.95
CA ALA A 439 -15.46 0.43 11.22
C ALA A 439 -16.35 -0.13 12.34
N GLY A 440 -17.63 0.25 12.39
CA GLY A 440 -18.57 -0.25 13.39
C GLY A 440 -18.79 -1.76 13.33
N CYS A 441 -18.63 -2.39 12.16
CA CYS A 441 -18.70 -3.84 12.00
C CYS A 441 -17.56 -4.59 12.71
N TYR A 442 -16.58 -3.88 13.29
CA TYR A 442 -15.40 -4.43 13.96
C TYR A 442 -15.29 -3.94 15.41
N GLY A 443 -16.42 -3.64 16.05
CA GLY A 443 -16.47 -3.35 17.49
C GLY A 443 -16.13 -1.92 17.84
N LEU A 444 -16.68 -0.95 17.10
CA LEU A 444 -16.59 0.47 17.43
C LEU A 444 -17.99 1.12 17.44
N PRO A 445 -18.29 2.02 18.40
CA PRO A 445 -19.56 2.75 18.44
C PRO A 445 -19.57 3.92 17.45
N GLN A 446 -19.12 3.68 16.21
CA GLN A 446 -19.03 4.65 15.15
C GLN A 446 -19.33 4.01 13.80
N PHE A 447 -20.16 4.68 13.00
CA PHE A 447 -20.31 4.34 11.59
C PHE A 447 -19.30 5.13 10.73
N ARG A 448 -18.16 4.51 10.42
CA ARG A 448 -17.12 5.09 9.56
C ARG A 448 -16.80 4.14 8.41
N LEU A 449 -17.25 4.50 7.20
CA LEU A 449 -16.98 3.74 5.98
C LEU A 449 -15.67 4.22 5.35
N ARG A 450 -14.79 3.29 4.98
CA ARG A 450 -13.48 3.55 4.35
C ARG A 450 -13.17 2.55 3.27
N VAL A 451 -12.36 2.99 2.31
CA VAL A 451 -11.86 2.18 1.19
C VAL A 451 -10.47 1.71 1.54
N PHE A 452 -10.22 0.42 1.36
CA PHE A 452 -8.93 -0.22 1.53
C PHE A 452 -8.53 -0.89 0.23
N LEU A 453 -7.35 -0.55 -0.28
CA LEU A 453 -6.77 -1.15 -1.47
C LEU A 453 -5.54 -1.95 -1.07
N TRP A 454 -5.64 -3.28 -1.20
CA TRP A 454 -4.50 -4.17 -1.05
C TRP A 454 -3.73 -4.25 -2.36
N GLY A 455 -2.41 -4.22 -2.26
CA GLY A 455 -1.46 -4.68 -3.27
C GLY A 455 -0.59 -5.78 -2.69
N ALA A 456 -0.30 -6.83 -3.47
CA ALA A 456 0.68 -7.85 -3.10
C ALA A 456 1.60 -8.14 -4.28
N HIS A 457 2.89 -8.25 -3.98
CA HIS A 457 3.91 -8.65 -4.95
C HIS A 457 3.53 -10.01 -5.58
N PRO A 458 3.88 -10.30 -6.84
CA PRO A 458 3.54 -11.58 -7.49
C PRO A 458 3.98 -12.85 -6.75
N SER A 459 5.04 -12.78 -5.96
CA SER A 459 5.50 -13.93 -5.16
C SER A 459 4.67 -14.17 -3.90
N GLU A 460 3.82 -13.22 -3.51
CA GLU A 460 3.12 -13.24 -2.24
C GLU A 460 1.65 -13.66 -2.41
N LYS A 461 1.03 -14.12 -1.32
CA LYS A 461 -0.42 -14.37 -1.31
C LYS A 461 -1.15 -13.05 -1.08
N LEU A 462 -2.03 -12.66 -2.00
CA LEU A 462 -2.85 -11.46 -1.86
C LEU A 462 -3.74 -11.55 -0.59
N PRO A 463 -3.63 -10.62 0.38
CA PRO A 463 -4.43 -10.65 1.60
C PRO A 463 -5.94 -10.57 1.34
N GLN A 464 -6.73 -11.17 2.23
CA GLN A 464 -8.19 -11.13 2.21
C GLN A 464 -8.70 -10.00 3.11
N PHE A 465 -9.95 -9.58 2.91
CA PHE A 465 -10.60 -8.67 3.85
C PHE A 465 -11.26 -9.45 5.00
N PRO A 466 -11.14 -9.00 6.26
CA PRO A 466 -11.79 -9.65 7.39
C PRO A 466 -13.31 -9.42 7.32
N LEU A 467 -14.10 -10.46 7.47
CA LEU A 467 -15.56 -10.33 7.53
C LEU A 467 -16.01 -9.59 8.81
N PRO A 468 -17.18 -8.93 8.80
CA PRO A 468 -17.75 -8.30 9.99
C PRO A 468 -17.80 -9.23 11.20
N THR A 469 -17.57 -8.66 12.39
CA THR A 469 -17.71 -9.36 13.68
C THR A 469 -18.88 -8.84 14.51
N HIS A 470 -19.40 -7.65 14.20
CA HIS A 470 -20.52 -7.01 14.91
C HIS A 470 -21.68 -6.70 13.96
N ASP A 471 -22.91 -6.86 14.45
CA ASP A 471 -24.15 -6.69 13.68
C ASP A 471 -24.54 -5.21 13.53
N VAL A 472 -23.91 -4.52 12.59
CA VAL A 472 -24.15 -3.10 12.31
C VAL A 472 -24.95 -2.93 11.02
N ILE A 473 -26.04 -2.17 11.11
CA ILE A 473 -26.85 -1.78 9.95
C ILE A 473 -26.07 -0.76 9.11
N ILE A 474 -25.71 -1.15 7.88
CA ILE A 474 -25.05 -0.27 6.90
C ILE A 474 -26.08 0.69 6.30
N ARG A 475 -26.01 1.98 6.67
CA ARG A 475 -26.94 3.02 6.20
C ARG A 475 -26.46 3.80 4.97
N TYR A 476 -25.17 3.76 4.66
CA TYR A 476 -24.59 4.48 3.53
C TYR A 476 -24.01 3.50 2.52
N TRP A 477 -24.77 3.25 1.45
CA TRP A 477 -24.33 2.33 0.40
C TRP A 477 -23.19 2.94 -0.43
N PRO A 478 -22.19 2.15 -0.84
CA PRO A 478 -21.21 2.59 -1.82
C PRO A 478 -21.86 2.82 -3.20
N PRO A 479 -21.13 3.46 -4.14
CA PRO A 479 -21.61 3.60 -5.52
C PRO A 479 -21.98 2.24 -6.11
N PRO A 480 -23.03 2.14 -6.94
CA PRO A 480 -23.45 0.88 -7.56
C PRO A 480 -22.32 0.16 -8.31
N GLU A 481 -21.40 0.92 -8.93
CA GLU A 481 -20.25 0.39 -9.66
C GLU A 481 -19.25 -0.37 -8.76
N PHE A 482 -19.27 -0.11 -7.45
CA PHE A 482 -18.39 -0.70 -6.44
C PHE A 482 -19.16 -1.44 -5.35
N GLU A 483 -20.42 -1.79 -5.59
CA GLU A 483 -21.26 -2.52 -4.62
C GLU A 483 -20.62 -3.85 -4.20
N ARG A 484 -20.07 -4.59 -5.17
CA ARG A 484 -19.34 -5.85 -4.98
C ARG A 484 -17.98 -5.71 -4.29
N ASN A 485 -17.57 -4.49 -3.97
CA ASN A 485 -16.38 -4.23 -3.15
C ASN A 485 -16.74 -4.10 -1.67
N THR A 486 -18.02 -4.10 -1.29
CA THR A 486 -18.44 -4.05 0.11
C THR A 486 -18.04 -5.32 0.85
N VAL A 487 -17.31 -5.17 1.94
CA VAL A 487 -16.94 -6.28 2.81
C VAL A 487 -18.11 -6.58 3.74
N ALA A 488 -18.93 -7.54 3.35
CA ALA A 488 -20.09 -7.99 4.09
C ALA A 488 -20.32 -9.48 3.85
N TYR A 489 -21.12 -10.11 4.71
CA TYR A 489 -21.61 -11.46 4.47
C TYR A 489 -22.64 -11.46 3.34
N GLU A 490 -22.73 -12.58 2.62
CA GLU A 490 -23.78 -12.77 1.61
C GLU A 490 -25.17 -12.77 2.27
N GLU A 491 -26.18 -12.36 1.49
CA GLU A 491 -27.57 -12.39 1.93
C GLU A 491 -28.01 -13.84 2.19
N GLY A 492 -28.63 -14.08 3.36
CA GLY A 492 -29.04 -15.42 3.77
C GLY A 492 -27.93 -16.33 4.29
N GLN A 493 -26.66 -15.90 4.30
CA GLN A 493 -25.58 -16.66 4.92
C GLN A 493 -25.74 -16.68 6.46
N PRO A 494 -25.84 -17.88 7.10
CA PRO A 494 -25.87 -17.98 8.55
C PRO A 494 -24.60 -17.39 9.16
N ARG A 495 -24.76 -16.57 10.20
CA ARG A 495 -23.67 -15.87 10.88
C ARG A 495 -23.98 -15.66 12.34
N GLN A 496 -22.93 -15.68 13.16
CA GLN A 496 -22.97 -15.31 14.57
C GLN A 496 -22.13 -14.04 14.70
N LEU A 497 -22.78 -12.93 15.04
CA LEU A 497 -22.15 -11.62 15.20
C LEU A 497 -22.42 -11.13 16.63
N GLU A 498 -21.48 -10.37 17.16
CA GLU A 498 -21.66 -9.65 18.42
C GLU A 498 -22.62 -8.46 18.22
N ASP A 499 -23.24 -8.00 19.29
CA ASP A 499 -24.12 -6.84 19.25
C ASP A 499 -23.35 -5.56 18.87
N ALA A 500 -24.00 -4.66 18.12
CA ALA A 500 -23.43 -3.36 17.82
C ALA A 500 -23.15 -2.54 19.09
N LEU A 501 -21.92 -2.03 19.22
CA LEU A 501 -21.54 -1.17 20.34
C LEU A 501 -22.19 0.20 20.27
N LEU A 502 -22.56 0.71 21.44
CA LEU A 502 -23.12 2.04 21.65
C LEU A 502 -22.12 2.95 22.35
N LEU A 503 -22.39 4.26 22.34
CA LEU A 503 -21.50 5.25 22.97
C LEU A 503 -21.24 4.95 24.44
N ARG A 504 -22.28 4.54 25.20
CA ARG A 504 -22.15 4.18 26.61
C ARG A 504 -21.12 3.07 26.84
N ASP A 505 -21.02 2.13 25.91
CA ASP A 505 -20.12 0.98 26.06
C ASP A 505 -18.65 1.39 25.95
N ALA A 506 -18.38 2.56 25.36
CA ALA A 506 -17.03 3.10 25.20
C ALA A 506 -16.63 4.13 26.24
N ILE A 507 -17.57 4.93 26.78
CA ILE A 507 -17.21 6.10 27.60
C ILE A 507 -17.82 6.14 29.01
N SER A 508 -18.63 5.14 29.42
CA SER A 508 -19.31 5.18 30.74
C SER A 508 -18.37 5.17 31.95
N ASP A 509 -17.15 4.66 31.79
CA ASP A 509 -16.14 4.55 32.84
C ASP A 509 -15.21 5.77 32.93
N LEU A 510 -15.31 6.72 31.99
CA LEU A 510 -14.51 7.94 32.01
C LEU A 510 -14.93 8.86 33.18
N PRO A 511 -13.98 9.46 33.92
CA PRO A 511 -14.29 10.39 34.98
C PRO A 511 -14.88 11.70 34.40
N PRO A 512 -15.81 12.36 35.11
CA PRO A 512 -16.35 13.64 34.69
C PRO A 512 -15.28 14.72 34.74
N VAL A 513 -15.27 15.59 33.74
CA VAL A 513 -14.41 16.78 33.70
C VAL A 513 -15.19 17.97 34.26
N VAL A 514 -14.66 18.59 35.32
CA VAL A 514 -15.39 19.60 36.13
C VAL A 514 -15.51 20.95 35.42
N SER A 515 -14.56 21.29 34.54
CA SER A 515 -14.55 22.53 33.76
C SER A 515 -14.60 22.22 32.27
N ASN A 516 -15.26 23.10 31.50
CA ASN A 516 -15.22 23.04 30.04
C ASN A 516 -13.80 23.28 29.47
N ASN A 517 -12.90 23.84 30.28
CA ASN A 517 -11.48 24.00 29.96
C ASN A 517 -10.66 23.07 30.86
N GLU A 518 -10.30 21.90 30.34
CA GLU A 518 -9.43 20.95 31.01
C GLU A 518 -8.04 21.04 30.40
N VAL A 519 -7.05 21.28 31.24
CA VAL A 519 -5.65 21.50 30.84
C VAL A 519 -4.74 20.35 31.25
N ARG A 520 -5.24 19.41 32.05
CA ARG A 520 -4.50 18.22 32.46
C ARG A 520 -4.42 17.25 31.29
N GLU A 521 -3.21 16.92 30.86
CA GLU A 521 -2.97 15.87 29.86
C GLU A 521 -3.08 14.46 30.46
N GLU A 522 -2.94 14.34 31.79
CA GLU A 522 -3.02 13.08 32.53
C GLU A 522 -3.99 13.18 33.71
N MET A 523 -4.81 12.14 33.89
CA MET A 523 -5.69 11.99 35.04
C MET A 523 -5.97 10.52 35.36
N THR A 524 -6.26 10.24 36.63
CA THR A 524 -6.57 8.88 37.09
C THR A 524 -8.03 8.51 36.77
N TYR A 525 -8.24 7.27 36.33
CA TYR A 525 -9.59 6.70 36.26
C TYR A 525 -10.19 6.52 37.65
N GLU A 526 -11.41 6.99 37.86
CA GLU A 526 -12.12 6.84 39.14
C GLU A 526 -12.82 5.49 39.27
N LYS A 527 -13.07 4.79 38.14
CA LYS A 527 -13.79 3.53 38.09
C LYS A 527 -13.02 2.43 37.35
N PRO A 528 -13.23 1.15 37.71
CA PRO A 528 -12.82 0.03 36.87
C PRO A 528 -13.62 0.02 35.55
N PRO A 529 -13.15 -0.66 34.50
CA PRO A 529 -13.92 -0.84 33.27
C PRO A 529 -15.20 -1.64 33.55
N GLU A 530 -16.33 -1.20 33.00
CA GLU A 530 -17.67 -1.77 33.22
C GLU A 530 -18.12 -2.67 32.05
N THR A 531 -17.59 -2.44 30.84
CA THR A 531 -17.94 -3.20 29.62
C THR A 531 -16.78 -4.04 29.07
N ASP A 532 -17.07 -5.00 28.19
CA ASP A 532 -16.03 -5.75 27.45
C ASP A 532 -15.13 -4.82 26.62
N PHE A 533 -15.72 -3.82 25.97
CA PHE A 533 -14.97 -2.83 25.20
C PHE A 533 -13.99 -2.05 26.08
N GLN A 534 -14.44 -1.53 27.24
CA GLN A 534 -13.57 -0.82 28.19
C GLN A 534 -12.48 -1.72 28.75
N ARG A 535 -12.79 -3.00 29.04
CA ARG A 535 -11.80 -3.99 29.45
C ARG A 535 -10.74 -4.23 28.37
N TYR A 536 -11.15 -4.21 27.10
CA TYR A 536 -10.24 -4.34 25.96
C TYR A 536 -9.34 -3.11 25.80
N ILE A 537 -9.90 -1.89 25.71
CA ILE A 537 -9.10 -0.69 25.42
C ILE A 537 -8.19 -0.23 26.56
N ARG A 538 -8.46 -0.64 27.81
CA ARG A 538 -7.59 -0.39 28.99
C ARG A 538 -6.60 -1.52 29.25
N SER A 539 -6.57 -2.56 28.41
CA SER A 539 -5.71 -3.71 28.61
C SER A 539 -4.24 -3.37 28.35
N SER A 540 -3.33 -3.85 29.21
CA SER A 540 -1.88 -3.79 29.00
C SER A 540 -1.33 -5.02 28.26
N LYS A 541 -2.20 -5.92 27.79
CA LYS A 541 -1.79 -7.23 27.23
C LYS A 541 -1.24 -7.18 25.80
N TYR A 542 -1.34 -6.07 25.08
CA TYR A 542 -1.07 -6.01 23.64
C TYR A 542 0.17 -5.19 23.29
#